data_AF-A0A518HK77-F1
#
_entry.id   AF-A0A518HK77-F1
#
_cell.length_a   1.000
_cell.length_b   1.000
_cell.length_c   1.000
_cell.angle_alpha   90.00
_cell.angle_beta   90.00
_cell.angle_gamma   90.00
#
_symmetry.space_group_name_H-M   'P 1'
#
loop_
_entity.id
_entity.type
_entity.pdbx_description
1 polymer ?
#
loop_
_entity_poly.entity_id
_entity_poly.type
_entity_poly.pdbx_seq_one_letter_code
_entity_poly.pdbx_strand_id
1 'polypeptide(L)'
;MAAESLNRDPYITDNDGFYCDLLAAAVHPDGHRLAYVEQRAKQDNRHIDITIKIHLLGEDEQHRSVDIKSYNPYSGCHVRYFAWWADTAVLIYREKHRTYAAQFGATWPPDFREIADRWLIARTTLAYLNSNGGVSRLSLPELTDLQPMNINVAREQNLLPPDLDGFLDWPEKEV
;
A
#
# COMPACT_ATOMS: atom_id res chain seq x y z
N MET A 1 -17.35 -1.35 2.30
CA MET A 1 -16.33 -1.95 1.39
C MET A 1 -16.01 -0.97 0.27
N ALA A 2 -14.84 -1.04 -0.38
CA ALA A 2 -14.42 -0.06 -1.40
C ALA A 2 -15.42 0.11 -2.55
N ALA A 3 -16.08 -0.98 -2.98
CA ALA A 3 -17.13 -0.96 -3.99
C ALA A 3 -18.34 -0.10 -3.58
N GLU A 4 -18.73 -0.11 -2.29
CA GLU A 4 -19.83 0.73 -1.77
C GLU A 4 -19.46 2.23 -1.82
N SER A 5 -18.22 2.57 -1.47
CA SER A 5 -17.71 3.95 -1.58
C SER A 5 -17.69 4.45 -3.03
N LEU A 6 -17.71 3.54 -3.99
CA LEU A 6 -17.74 3.83 -5.42
C LEU A 6 -19.11 3.65 -6.07
N ASN A 7 -20.13 3.27 -5.28
CA ASN A 7 -21.46 2.92 -5.77
C ASN A 7 -21.42 1.90 -6.92
N ARG A 8 -20.58 0.87 -6.78
CA ARG A 8 -20.44 -0.24 -7.74
C ARG A 8 -20.71 -1.57 -7.05
N ASP A 9 -21.19 -2.53 -7.82
CA ASP A 9 -21.19 -3.92 -7.38
C ASP A 9 -19.74 -4.38 -7.14
N PRO A 10 -19.47 -5.14 -6.07
CA PRO A 10 -18.11 -5.59 -5.74
C PRO A 10 -17.52 -6.54 -6.78
N TYR A 11 -18.36 -7.14 -7.63
CA TYR A 11 -17.94 -8.04 -8.70
C TYR A 11 -18.67 -7.66 -9.99
N ILE A 12 -17.90 -7.34 -11.02
CA ILE A 12 -18.40 -7.12 -12.37
C ILE A 12 -17.57 -7.99 -13.31
N THR A 13 -18.24 -8.72 -14.19
CA THR A 13 -17.57 -9.32 -15.35
C THR A 13 -17.53 -8.27 -16.45
N ASP A 14 -16.34 -7.90 -16.91
CA ASP A 14 -16.22 -6.95 -18.02
C ASP A 14 -16.57 -7.60 -19.37
N ASN A 15 -16.62 -6.79 -20.42
CA ASN A 15 -16.97 -7.25 -21.78
C ASN A 15 -15.98 -8.29 -22.34
N ASP A 16 -14.77 -8.37 -21.77
CA ASP A 16 -13.75 -9.33 -22.16
C ASP A 16 -13.81 -10.62 -21.32
N GLY A 17 -14.76 -10.71 -20.38
CA GLY A 17 -14.97 -11.86 -19.52
C GLY A 17 -14.04 -11.93 -18.30
N PHE A 18 -13.37 -10.84 -17.93
CA PHE A 18 -12.60 -10.79 -16.68
C PHE A 18 -13.53 -10.50 -15.51
N TYR A 19 -13.32 -11.22 -14.42
CA TYR A 19 -13.85 -10.85 -13.10
C TYR A 19 -13.03 -9.69 -12.55
N CYS A 20 -13.68 -8.56 -12.32
CA CYS A 20 -13.07 -7.37 -11.74
C CYS A 20 -13.50 -7.24 -10.27
N ASP A 21 -12.51 -7.13 -9.38
CA ASP A 21 -12.70 -6.92 -7.94
C ASP A 21 -11.98 -5.65 -7.49
N LEU A 22 -12.68 -4.80 -6.73
CA LEU A 22 -12.15 -3.57 -6.18
C LEU A 22 -11.58 -3.82 -4.79
N LEU A 23 -10.27 -4.03 -4.72
CA LEU A 23 -9.58 -4.39 -3.49
C LEU A 23 -9.58 -3.26 -2.45
N ALA A 24 -9.41 -2.02 -2.91
CA ALA A 24 -9.43 -0.83 -2.05
C ALA A 24 -9.69 0.44 -2.86
N ALA A 25 -10.19 1.48 -2.20
CA ALA A 25 -10.38 2.80 -2.78
C ALA A 25 -10.14 3.89 -1.74
N ALA A 26 -9.63 5.02 -2.18
CA ALA A 26 -9.47 6.25 -1.41
C ALA A 26 -10.06 7.42 -2.20
N VAL A 27 -11.10 8.06 -1.67
CA VAL A 27 -11.69 9.27 -2.25
C VAL A 27 -11.00 10.49 -1.65
N HIS A 28 -10.60 11.44 -2.49
CA HIS A 28 -9.97 12.67 -2.01
C HIS A 28 -11.01 13.51 -1.24
N PRO A 29 -10.62 14.33 -0.25
CA PRO A 29 -11.56 15.18 0.50
C PRO A 29 -12.39 16.16 -0.33
N ASP A 30 -11.99 16.47 -1.57
CA ASP A 30 -12.80 17.28 -2.49
C ASP A 30 -14.01 16.53 -3.08
N GLY A 31 -14.06 15.20 -2.95
CA GLY A 31 -15.13 14.36 -3.50
C GLY A 31 -15.06 14.09 -5.01
N HIS A 32 -14.06 14.62 -5.71
CA HIS A 32 -13.93 14.53 -7.16
C HIS A 32 -12.78 13.64 -7.61
N ARG A 33 -11.70 13.58 -6.82
CA ARG A 33 -10.57 12.70 -7.11
C ARG A 33 -10.71 11.35 -6.44
N LEU A 34 -10.22 10.32 -7.12
CA LEU A 34 -10.31 8.95 -6.67
C LEU A 34 -9.03 8.18 -7.00
N ALA A 35 -8.53 7.41 -6.04
CA ALA A 35 -7.55 6.37 -6.28
C ALA A 35 -8.13 5.02 -5.88
N TYR A 36 -7.95 3.98 -6.69
CA TYR A 36 -8.44 2.63 -6.37
C TYR A 36 -7.50 1.53 -6.87
N VAL A 37 -7.55 0.38 -6.22
CA VAL A 37 -6.85 -0.84 -6.63
C VAL A 37 -7.87 -1.83 -7.14
N GLU A 38 -7.66 -2.31 -8.36
CA GLU A 38 -8.51 -3.28 -9.04
C GLU A 38 -7.72 -4.55 -9.32
N GLN A 39 -8.31 -5.70 -9.04
CA GLN A 39 -7.84 -7.00 -9.52
C GLN A 39 -8.74 -7.45 -10.65
N ARG A 40 -8.14 -7.80 -11.80
CA ARG A 40 -8.81 -8.46 -12.92
C ARG A 40 -8.32 -9.89 -12.99
N ALA A 41 -9.25 -10.84 -12.99
CA ALA A 41 -8.96 -12.26 -13.10
C ALA A 41 -9.78 -12.90 -14.23
N LYS A 42 -9.15 -13.70 -15.09
CA LYS A 42 -9.85 -14.49 -16.10
C LYS A 42 -9.33 -15.91 -16.08
N GLN A 43 -10.25 -16.87 -16.00
CA GLN A 43 -9.90 -18.27 -16.13
C GLN A 43 -9.90 -18.65 -17.63
N ASP A 44 -8.75 -19.10 -18.12
CA ASP A 44 -8.61 -19.67 -19.47
C ASP A 44 -8.08 -21.10 -19.36
N ASN A 45 -8.97 -22.06 -19.59
CA ASN A 45 -8.70 -23.50 -19.52
C ASN A 45 -8.08 -23.93 -18.17
N ARG A 46 -6.74 -24.05 -18.11
CA ARG A 46 -5.96 -24.49 -16.93
C ARG A 46 -5.14 -23.37 -16.28
N HIS A 47 -5.23 -22.15 -16.80
CA HIS A 47 -4.51 -20.99 -16.29
C HIS A 47 -5.49 -19.92 -15.82
N ILE A 48 -5.09 -19.17 -14.80
CA ILE A 48 -5.83 -17.99 -14.36
C ILE A 48 -4.92 -16.80 -14.68
N ASP A 49 -5.37 -15.91 -15.55
CA ASP A 49 -4.70 -14.63 -15.76
C ASP A 49 -5.14 -13.69 -14.65
N ILE A 50 -4.19 -13.12 -13.91
CA ILE A 50 -4.45 -12.19 -12.81
C ILE A 50 -3.59 -10.95 -13.02
N THR A 51 -4.26 -9.81 -13.18
CA THR A 51 -3.62 -8.50 -13.23
C THR A 51 -4.16 -7.65 -12.08
N ILE A 52 -3.28 -6.92 -11.39
CA ILE A 52 -3.68 -5.99 -10.34
C ILE A 52 -3.18 -4.60 -10.72
N LYS A 53 -4.10 -3.66 -10.87
CA LYS A 53 -3.83 -2.30 -11.33
C LYS A 53 -4.18 -1.30 -10.25
N ILE A 54 -3.42 -0.22 -10.24
CA ILE A 54 -3.74 1.01 -9.53
C ILE A 54 -4.31 1.97 -10.54
N HIS A 55 -5.40 2.61 -10.15
CA HIS A 55 -6.07 3.62 -10.94
C HIS A 55 -6.10 4.93 -10.17
N LEU A 56 -5.90 6.03 -10.88
CA LEU A 56 -5.98 7.39 -10.37
C LEU A 56 -6.86 8.21 -11.31
N LEU A 57 -7.97 8.71 -10.79
CA LEU A 57 -8.84 9.69 -11.43
C LEU A 57 -8.52 11.06 -10.85
N GLY A 58 -7.89 11.91 -11.66
CA GLY A 58 -7.48 13.27 -11.29
C GLY A 58 -8.60 14.32 -11.43
N GLU A 59 -8.29 15.58 -11.13
CA GLU A 59 -9.27 16.70 -11.20
C GLU A 59 -9.80 16.93 -12.61
N ASP A 60 -8.95 16.78 -13.63
CA ASP A 60 -9.32 16.97 -15.05
C ASP A 60 -10.03 15.73 -15.65
N GLU A 61 -10.64 14.88 -14.81
CA GLU A 61 -11.19 13.56 -15.18
C GLU A 61 -10.18 12.63 -15.88
N GLN A 62 -8.88 12.96 -15.83
CA GLN A 62 -7.83 12.13 -16.40
C GLN A 62 -7.68 10.86 -15.60
N HIS A 63 -7.97 9.74 -16.27
CA HIS A 63 -7.76 8.41 -15.72
C HIS A 63 -6.38 7.88 -16.10
N ARG A 64 -5.56 7.62 -15.08
CA ARG A 64 -4.25 6.97 -15.23
C ARG A 64 -4.30 5.61 -14.56
N SER A 65 -3.67 4.60 -15.17
CA SER A 65 -3.57 3.27 -14.57
C SER A 65 -2.21 2.62 -14.83
N VAL A 66 -1.75 1.82 -13.86
CA VAL A 66 -0.46 1.12 -13.91
C VAL A 66 -0.58 -0.19 -13.13
N ASP A 67 0.20 -1.19 -13.52
CA ASP A 67 0.28 -2.42 -12.74
C ASP A 67 0.96 -2.17 -11.39
N ILE A 68 0.50 -2.84 -10.34
CA ILE A 68 1.22 -2.83 -9.06
C ILE A 68 2.59 -3.51 -9.25
N LYS A 69 3.56 -3.17 -8.40
CA LYS A 69 4.77 -3.99 -8.29
C LYS A 69 4.41 -5.33 -7.64
N SER A 70 4.46 -6.40 -8.43
CA SER A 70 4.08 -7.74 -8.00
C SER A 70 5.19 -8.74 -8.32
N TYR A 71 5.56 -9.56 -7.34
CA TYR A 71 6.42 -10.73 -7.53
C TYR A 71 5.61 -11.97 -7.95
N ASN A 72 4.36 -12.07 -7.48
CA ASN A 72 3.45 -13.17 -7.76
C ASN A 72 1.97 -12.73 -7.58
N PRO A 73 1.29 -12.25 -8.65
CA PRO A 73 -0.06 -11.69 -8.54
C PRO A 73 -1.10 -12.72 -8.06
N TYR A 74 -0.81 -14.00 -8.23
CA TYR A 74 -1.61 -15.13 -7.76
C TYR A 74 -1.74 -15.22 -6.23
N SER A 75 -0.82 -14.61 -5.47
CA SER A 75 -0.93 -14.54 -4.01
C SER A 75 -1.88 -13.43 -3.53
N GLY A 76 -2.42 -12.65 -4.46
CA GLY A 76 -3.25 -11.50 -4.17
C GLY A 76 -2.46 -10.29 -3.70
N CYS A 77 -3.16 -9.16 -3.60
CA CYS A 77 -2.68 -7.91 -3.06
C CYS A 77 -3.52 -7.56 -1.82
N HIS A 78 -2.91 -7.61 -0.64
CA HIS A 78 -3.60 -7.22 0.59
C HIS A 78 -3.30 -5.77 0.90
N VAL A 79 -4.22 -4.88 0.55
CA VAL A 79 -4.12 -3.45 0.85
C VAL A 79 -4.23 -3.25 2.36
N ARG A 80 -3.20 -2.66 2.98
CA ARG A 80 -3.13 -2.41 4.42
C ARG A 80 -3.31 -0.93 4.79
N TYR A 81 -3.07 -0.03 3.83
CA TYR A 81 -3.32 1.40 3.97
C TYR A 81 -3.60 2.01 2.60
N PHE A 82 -4.61 2.85 2.51
CA PHE A 82 -4.85 3.65 1.31
C PHE A 82 -5.57 4.95 1.67
N ALA A 83 -4.89 6.08 1.54
CA ALA A 83 -5.48 7.38 1.88
C ALA A 83 -4.80 8.52 1.12
N TRP A 84 -5.49 9.65 1.04
CA TRP A 84 -4.96 10.90 0.50
C TRP A 84 -4.21 11.72 1.56
N TRP A 85 -3.09 12.29 1.16
CA TRP A 85 -2.23 13.22 1.88
C TRP A 85 -2.12 14.49 1.06
N ALA A 86 -3.01 15.44 1.32
CA ALA A 86 -3.30 16.53 0.39
C ALA A 86 -3.52 15.96 -1.02
N ASP A 87 -2.75 16.39 -2.01
CA ASP A 87 -2.93 16.02 -3.41
C ASP A 87 -2.32 14.67 -3.82
N THR A 88 -1.79 13.90 -2.86
CA THR A 88 -1.10 12.63 -3.13
C THR A 88 -1.77 11.49 -2.39
N ALA A 89 -2.23 10.47 -3.10
CA ALA A 89 -2.67 9.21 -2.50
C ALA A 89 -1.46 8.33 -2.14
N VAL A 90 -1.50 7.69 -0.98
CA VAL A 90 -0.46 6.76 -0.52
C VAL A 90 -1.08 5.39 -0.30
N LEU A 91 -0.50 4.36 -0.92
CA LEU A 91 -0.89 2.95 -0.79
C LEU A 91 0.22 2.20 -0.09
N ILE A 92 -0.15 1.40 0.91
CA ILE A 92 0.70 0.35 1.45
C ILE A 92 -0.04 -0.97 1.28
N TYR A 93 0.60 -1.94 0.62
CA TYR A 93 0.05 -3.27 0.45
C TYR A 93 1.09 -4.32 0.74
N ARG A 94 0.60 -5.50 1.11
CA ARG A 94 1.40 -6.70 1.25
C ARG A 94 1.06 -7.66 0.14
N GLU A 95 2.10 -8.21 -0.46
CA GLU A 95 2.02 -9.29 -1.42
C GLU A 95 2.89 -10.45 -0.92
N LYS A 96 2.27 -11.58 -0.58
CA LYS A 96 2.96 -12.77 -0.05
C LYS A 96 3.84 -12.43 1.18
N HIS A 97 5.15 -12.24 0.96
CA HIS A 97 6.14 -11.95 2.01
C HIS A 97 6.73 -10.54 1.92
N ARG A 98 6.32 -9.72 0.95
CA ARG A 98 6.85 -8.37 0.73
C ARG A 98 5.78 -7.33 1.00
N THR A 99 6.20 -6.20 1.54
CA THR A 99 5.34 -5.03 1.75
C THR A 99 5.90 -3.88 0.93
N TYR A 100 5.02 -3.17 0.24
CA TYR A 100 5.41 -2.03 -0.58
C TYR A 100 4.60 -0.80 -0.17
N ALA A 101 5.27 0.35 -0.18
CA ALA A 101 4.66 1.67 -0.13
C ALA A 101 4.82 2.35 -1.48
N ALA A 102 3.78 3.04 -1.94
CA ALA A 102 3.80 3.81 -3.17
C ALA A 102 2.93 5.06 -3.02
N GLN A 103 3.33 6.12 -3.74
CA GLN A 103 2.58 7.38 -3.83
C GLN A 103 2.02 7.60 -5.23
N PHE A 104 0.83 8.18 -5.34
CA PHE A 104 0.14 8.48 -6.59
C PHE A 104 -0.36 9.91 -6.55
N GLY A 105 -0.04 10.69 -7.59
CA GLY A 105 -0.42 12.09 -7.66
C GLY A 105 0.20 12.73 -8.89
N ALA A 106 0.97 13.80 -8.70
CA ALA A 106 1.71 14.45 -9.77
C ALA A 106 2.78 13.51 -10.39
N THR A 107 3.50 12.76 -9.55
CA THR A 107 4.51 11.80 -10.00
C THR A 107 3.85 10.54 -10.57
N TRP A 108 4.16 10.23 -11.84
CA TRP A 108 3.65 9.04 -12.53
C TRP A 108 4.66 8.52 -13.56
N PRO A 109 4.89 7.20 -13.67
CA PRO A 109 4.33 6.14 -12.85
C PRO A 109 4.82 6.20 -11.39
N PRO A 110 4.09 5.58 -10.44
CA PRO A 110 4.46 5.54 -9.04
C PRO A 110 5.77 4.78 -8.83
N ASP A 111 6.62 5.28 -7.93
CA ASP A 111 7.77 4.54 -7.42
C ASP A 111 7.32 3.64 -6.26
N PHE A 112 7.69 2.35 -6.33
CA PHE A 112 7.31 1.35 -5.35
C PHE A 112 8.50 1.03 -4.45
N ARG A 113 8.39 1.45 -3.19
CA ARG A 113 9.39 1.26 -2.14
C ARG A 113 9.08 0.00 -1.34
N GLU A 114 9.99 -0.96 -1.33
CA GLU A 114 9.89 -2.12 -0.44
C GLU A 114 10.19 -1.69 1.00
N ILE A 115 9.30 -2.03 1.92
CA ILE A 115 9.42 -1.76 3.35
C ILE A 115 9.24 -3.06 4.14
N ALA A 116 9.64 -3.07 5.41
CA ALA A 116 9.36 -4.22 6.27
C ALA A 116 7.86 -4.33 6.58
N ASP A 117 7.39 -5.57 6.80
CA ASP A 117 5.98 -5.87 7.11
C ASP A 117 5.50 -5.28 8.45
N ARG A 118 6.44 -4.98 9.36
CA ARG A 118 6.19 -4.26 10.61
C ARG A 118 6.45 -2.77 10.41
N TRP A 119 5.38 -2.01 10.25
CA TRP A 119 5.41 -0.58 10.00
C TRP A 119 4.28 0.15 10.72
N LEU A 120 4.46 1.45 10.93
CA LEU A 120 3.50 2.37 11.53
C LEU A 120 3.53 3.71 10.79
N ILE A 121 2.38 4.32 10.61
CA ILE A 121 2.29 5.73 10.21
C ILE A 121 2.04 6.57 11.47
N ALA A 122 2.91 7.54 11.72
CA ALA A 122 2.78 8.50 12.80
C ALA A 122 2.97 9.90 12.25
N ARG A 123 1.89 10.70 12.28
CA ARG A 123 1.86 12.04 11.65
C ARG A 123 2.31 11.93 10.19
N THR A 124 3.34 12.65 9.79
CA THR A 124 3.87 12.69 8.41
C THR A 124 5.02 11.71 8.18
N THR A 125 5.14 10.65 8.99
CA THR A 125 6.24 9.69 8.91
C THR A 125 5.73 8.27 8.84
N LEU A 126 6.21 7.52 7.85
CA LEU A 126 6.10 6.07 7.77
C LEU A 126 7.37 5.44 8.37
N ALA A 127 7.23 4.83 9.54
CA ALA A 127 8.31 4.14 10.24
C ALA A 127 8.19 2.62 10.07
N TYR A 128 9.30 1.92 9.91
CA TYR A 128 9.32 0.46 9.81
C TYR A 128 10.64 -0.10 10.34
N LEU A 129 10.61 -1.34 10.81
CA LEU A 129 11.81 -2.01 11.31
C LEU A 129 12.79 -2.28 10.17
N ASN A 130 14.07 -2.02 10.41
CA ASN A 130 15.12 -2.43 9.49
C ASN A 130 15.77 -3.73 9.94
N SER A 131 16.51 -4.36 9.03
CA SER A 131 17.22 -5.62 9.27
C SER A 131 18.29 -5.53 10.35
N ASN A 132 18.73 -4.32 10.70
CA ASN A 132 19.83 -4.07 11.64
C ASN A 132 19.32 -3.77 13.06
N GLY A 133 18.04 -4.02 13.35
CA GLY A 133 17.45 -3.79 14.67
C GLY A 133 17.11 -2.33 15.00
N GLY A 134 17.18 -1.43 14.01
CA GLY A 134 16.73 -0.04 14.13
C GLY A 134 15.40 0.22 13.42
N VAL A 135 15.07 1.50 13.28
CA VAL A 135 13.86 1.97 12.59
C VAL A 135 14.24 2.81 11.38
N SER A 136 13.88 2.35 10.20
CA SER A 136 13.91 3.16 8.98
C SER A 136 12.66 4.03 8.88
N ARG A 137 12.77 5.17 8.21
CA ARG A 137 11.72 6.19 8.18
C ARG A 137 11.63 6.81 6.79
N LEU A 138 10.40 7.02 6.34
CA LEU A 138 10.08 7.76 5.12
C LEU A 138 9.17 8.94 5.47
N SER A 139 9.34 10.08 4.79
CA SER A 139 8.37 11.16 4.84
C SER A 139 7.09 10.78 4.11
N LEU A 140 5.96 11.33 4.54
CA LEU A 140 4.70 11.29 3.80
C LEU A 140 4.33 12.70 3.31
N PRO A 141 3.78 12.82 2.09
CA PRO A 141 3.51 11.73 1.15
C PRO A 141 4.69 11.26 0.29
N GLU A 142 5.79 12.01 0.23
CA GLU A 142 6.82 11.88 -0.82
C GLU A 142 7.61 10.57 -0.79
N LEU A 143 7.52 9.80 0.30
CA LEU A 143 8.30 8.59 0.55
C LEU A 143 9.81 8.85 0.47
N THR A 144 10.25 10.04 0.92
CA THR A 144 11.67 10.39 0.95
C THR A 144 12.34 9.80 2.18
N ASP A 145 13.52 9.22 2.00
CA ASP A 145 14.32 8.67 3.10
C ASP A 145 14.63 9.73 4.16
N LEU A 146 14.25 9.44 5.40
CA LEU A 146 14.64 10.20 6.58
C LEU A 146 15.77 9.46 7.30
N GLN A 147 16.52 10.18 8.13
CA GLN A 147 17.59 9.56 8.92
C GLN A 147 17.04 8.38 9.73
N PRO A 148 17.65 7.19 9.65
CA PRO A 148 17.27 6.06 10.50
C PRO A 148 17.36 6.44 11.98
N MET A 149 16.58 5.75 12.80
CA MET A 149 16.50 6.01 14.23
C MET A 149 16.78 4.74 15.03
N ASN A 150 17.44 4.90 16.18
CA ASN A 150 17.61 3.82 17.13
C ASN A 150 16.24 3.39 17.70
N ILE A 151 16.06 2.08 17.94
CA ILE A 151 14.79 1.51 18.39
C ILE A 151 14.29 2.10 19.71
N ASN A 152 15.18 2.46 20.66
CA ASN A 152 14.78 3.04 21.94
C ASN A 152 14.22 4.46 21.76
N VAL A 153 14.87 5.27 20.92
CA VAL A 153 14.38 6.62 20.58
C VAL A 153 13.05 6.54 19.83
N ALA A 154 12.91 5.56 18.92
CA ALA A 154 11.65 5.34 18.22
C ALA A 154 10.52 4.94 19.17
N ARG A 155 10.81 4.11 20.19
CA ARG A 155 9.85 3.76 21.25
C ARG A 155 9.38 4.99 22.01
N GLU A 156 10.31 5.82 22.49
CA GLU A 156 9.99 7.06 23.21
C GLU A 156 9.13 8.03 22.38
N GLN A 157 9.27 7.99 21.05
CA GLN A 157 8.49 8.80 20.11
C GLN A 157 7.20 8.13 19.60
N ASN A 158 6.85 6.94 20.10
CA ASN A 158 5.71 6.15 19.63
C ASN A 158 5.76 5.87 18.11
N LEU A 159 6.95 5.58 17.59
CA LEU A 159 7.22 5.24 16.19
C LEU A 159 7.40 3.72 15.98
N LEU A 160 7.00 2.91 16.96
CA LEU A 160 7.01 1.46 16.87
C LEU A 160 5.58 0.91 16.78
N PRO A 161 5.32 -0.08 15.90
CA PRO A 161 4.12 -0.89 15.97
C PRO A 161 3.84 -1.42 17.40
N PRO A 162 2.58 -1.35 17.91
CA PRO A 162 2.25 -1.75 19.28
C PRO A 162 2.56 -3.21 19.63
N ASP A 163 2.60 -4.09 18.63
CA ASP A 163 2.89 -5.52 18.76
C ASP A 163 4.39 -5.82 18.98
N LEU A 164 5.26 -4.80 18.91
CA LEU A 164 6.70 -4.96 19.16
C LEU A 164 7.12 -4.94 20.61
N ASP A 165 6.34 -4.31 21.49
CA ASP A 165 6.74 -4.22 22.90
C ASP A 165 6.80 -5.62 23.55
N GLY A 166 5.97 -6.57 23.11
CA GLY A 166 6.05 -7.96 23.55
C GLY A 166 7.16 -8.81 22.90
N PHE A 167 7.81 -8.31 21.84
CA PHE A 167 8.83 -9.06 21.09
C PHE A 167 10.26 -8.68 21.48
N LEU A 168 10.46 -7.49 22.05
CA LEU A 168 11.75 -7.00 22.53
C LEU A 168 12.11 -7.51 23.95
N ASP A 169 11.14 -8.12 24.65
CA ASP A 169 11.35 -8.85 25.91
C ASP A 169 11.88 -10.28 25.70
N TRP A 170 12.14 -10.70 24.45
CA TRP A 170 12.78 -11.98 24.20
C TRP A 170 14.29 -11.80 24.44
N PRO A 171 14.89 -12.50 25.43
CA PRO A 171 16.30 -12.32 25.72
C PRO A 171 17.11 -12.62 24.46
N GLU A 172 17.98 -11.68 24.11
CA GLU A 172 19.01 -11.93 23.11
C GLU A 172 19.64 -13.28 23.44
N LYS A 173 19.55 -14.24 22.51
CA LYS A 173 20.34 -15.45 22.63
C LYS A 173 21.80 -14.98 22.65
N GLU A 174 22.42 -15.05 23.82
CA GLU A 174 23.88 -14.99 23.94
C GLU A 174 24.44 -15.98 22.92
N VAL A 175 25.21 -15.45 21.95
CA VAL A 175 25.97 -16.23 20.97
C VAL A 175 27.34 -16.51 21.58
#